data_AF-A0A1F5G436-F1
#
_entry.id   AF-A0A1F5G436-F1
#
_cell.length_a   1.000
_cell.length_b   1.000
_cell.length_c   1.000
_cell.angle_alpha   90.00
_cell.angle_beta   90.00
_cell.angle_gamma   90.00
#
_symmetry.space_group_name_H-M   'P 1'
#
loop_
_entity.id
_entity.type
_entity.pdbx_description
1 polymer ?
#
loop_
_entity_poly.entity_id
_entity_poly.type
_entity_poly.pdbx_seq_one_letter_code
_entity_poly.pdbx_strand_id
1 'polypeptide(L)'
;MKQISDLGINGKTVLLRADLDIPLTNIGSEDAASRLRNLKPSIDYLFSENAHIIIIGHIDRPQTANPALSTRQLLDPLQKILKRTVVFKADFGEKPVDIPELGSQITLFENLRFWPGEMANDGEFATKLAQMAQAYVNDAFGNCHREHASMVGVPKLLPSAGGFHLESEVNELTAIIRAPKHPFVAIVGGAKIATKLPVIENLAKIADYILVGGMLPIDIAKNQVRLPDNVIVGKLTEDNRDLSSESVEKFKEVIKTARLVVWNGPLGLYEQGYNHGTL
;
A
#
# COMPACT_ATOMS: atom_id res chain seq x y z
N MET A 1 -0.01 -9.93 15.04
CA MET A 1 -0.62 -10.46 13.80
C MET A 1 -0.21 -11.91 13.68
N LYS A 2 -1.09 -12.82 13.26
CA LYS A 2 -0.69 -14.22 12.96
C LYS A 2 0.13 -14.24 11.68
N GLN A 3 1.13 -15.10 11.62
CA GLN A 3 1.92 -15.28 10.41
C GLN A 3 1.26 -16.30 9.49
N ILE A 4 1.55 -16.21 8.19
CA ILE A 4 1.04 -17.15 7.19
C ILE A 4 1.41 -18.62 7.51
N SER A 5 2.55 -18.82 8.18
CA SER A 5 3.03 -20.12 8.68
C SER A 5 2.15 -20.73 9.77
N ASP A 6 1.39 -19.92 10.50
CA ASP A 6 0.54 -20.36 11.61
C ASP A 6 -0.83 -20.90 11.16
N LEU A 7 -1.17 -20.80 9.86
CA LEU A 7 -2.51 -21.09 9.36
C LEU A 7 -2.78 -22.56 9.02
N GLY A 8 -1.75 -23.40 8.95
CA GLY A 8 -1.88 -24.81 8.55
C GLY A 8 -2.59 -24.95 7.19
N ILE A 9 -1.97 -24.40 6.15
CA ILE A 9 -2.57 -24.20 4.80
C ILE A 9 -2.33 -25.35 3.82
N ASN A 10 -1.78 -26.47 4.29
CA ASN A 10 -1.41 -27.55 3.41
C ASN A 10 -2.60 -28.09 2.61
N GLY A 11 -2.52 -28.02 1.27
CA GLY A 11 -3.58 -28.46 0.36
C GLY A 11 -4.88 -27.64 0.43
N LYS A 12 -4.87 -26.48 1.08
CA LYS A 12 -6.06 -25.63 1.23
C LYS A 12 -6.18 -24.58 0.13
N THR A 13 -7.40 -24.16 -0.16
CA THR A 13 -7.66 -22.95 -0.94
C THR A 13 -7.50 -21.71 -0.06
N VAL A 14 -6.65 -20.79 -0.50
CA VAL A 14 -6.30 -19.56 0.21
C VAL A 14 -6.70 -18.34 -0.62
N LEU A 15 -7.46 -17.45 0.02
CA LEU A 15 -7.78 -16.13 -0.51
C LEU A 15 -6.63 -15.17 -0.16
N LEU A 16 -5.83 -14.78 -1.15
CA LEU A 16 -4.71 -13.86 -0.99
C LEU A 16 -5.14 -12.44 -1.38
N ARG A 17 -5.30 -11.55 -0.39
CA ARG A 17 -5.58 -10.14 -0.62
C ARG A 17 -4.31 -9.39 -0.96
N ALA A 18 -4.22 -8.92 -2.20
CA ALA A 18 -3.03 -8.29 -2.77
C ALA A 18 -3.24 -6.79 -3.07
N ASP A 19 -2.19 -5.99 -2.94
CA ASP A 19 -2.21 -4.61 -3.41
C ASP A 19 -2.05 -4.57 -4.95
N LEU A 20 -3.18 -4.61 -5.64
CA LEU A 20 -3.26 -4.54 -7.11
C LEU A 20 -3.47 -3.12 -7.63
N ASP A 21 -3.47 -2.10 -6.76
CA ASP A 21 -3.83 -0.73 -7.10
C ASP A 21 -2.68 0.00 -7.81
N ILE A 22 -2.37 -0.49 -9.01
CA ILE A 22 -1.28 -0.03 -9.87
C ILE A 22 -1.90 0.85 -10.96
N PRO A 23 -1.41 2.09 -11.16
CA PRO A 23 -1.83 2.90 -12.29
C PRO A 23 -1.59 2.15 -13.60
N LEU A 24 -2.67 1.90 -14.35
CA LEU A 24 -2.61 1.04 -15.53
C LEU A 24 -1.75 1.64 -16.65
N THR A 25 -1.63 2.98 -16.70
CA THR A 25 -0.69 3.70 -17.56
C THR A 25 0.77 3.30 -17.31
N ASN A 26 1.05 2.77 -16.11
CA ASN A 26 2.39 2.40 -15.66
C ASN A 26 2.61 0.89 -15.73
N ILE A 27 1.69 0.12 -16.34
CA ILE A 27 1.93 -1.32 -16.58
C ILE A 27 3.21 -1.47 -17.41
N GLY A 28 4.17 -2.23 -16.88
CA GLY A 28 5.50 -2.41 -17.48
C GLY A 28 6.59 -1.49 -16.93
N SER A 29 6.24 -0.49 -16.11
CA SER A 29 7.22 0.28 -15.33
C SER A 29 7.83 -0.55 -14.20
N GLU A 30 9.01 -0.14 -13.74
CA GLU A 30 9.70 -0.82 -12.65
C GLU A 30 8.94 -0.70 -11.31
N ASP A 31 8.29 0.43 -11.05
CA ASP A 31 7.48 0.64 -9.85
C ASP A 31 6.27 -0.30 -9.80
N ALA A 32 5.56 -0.44 -10.92
CA ALA A 32 4.46 -1.38 -11.05
C ALA A 32 4.94 -2.83 -10.85
N ALA A 33 6.07 -3.19 -11.47
CA ALA A 33 6.67 -4.50 -11.32
C ALA A 33 7.10 -4.78 -9.87
N SER A 34 7.60 -3.76 -9.17
CA SER A 34 8.02 -3.85 -7.77
C SER A 34 6.86 -4.24 -6.86
N ARG A 35 5.71 -3.56 -6.97
CA ARG A 35 4.53 -3.87 -6.17
C ARG A 35 4.05 -5.32 -6.38
N LEU A 36 4.06 -5.80 -7.61
CA LEU A 36 3.67 -7.19 -7.91
C LEU A 36 4.72 -8.20 -7.42
N ARG A 37 6.01 -7.86 -7.44
CA ARG A 37 7.09 -8.72 -6.89
C ARG A 37 6.98 -8.88 -5.38
N ASN A 38 6.43 -7.92 -4.65
CA ASN A 38 6.23 -8.03 -3.21
C ASN A 38 5.31 -9.21 -2.83
N LEU A 39 4.44 -9.67 -3.73
CA LEU A 39 3.58 -10.83 -3.51
C LEU A 39 4.31 -12.16 -3.63
N LYS A 40 5.46 -12.18 -4.32
CA LYS A 40 6.16 -13.41 -4.70
C LYS A 40 6.55 -14.27 -3.48
N PRO A 41 7.10 -13.72 -2.38
CA PRO A 41 7.43 -14.54 -1.20
C PRO A 41 6.20 -15.26 -0.63
N SER A 42 5.07 -14.55 -0.50
CA SER A 42 3.84 -15.14 0.05
C SER A 42 3.32 -16.23 -0.88
N ILE A 43 3.30 -15.98 -2.18
CA ILE A 43 2.86 -16.95 -3.19
C ILE A 43 3.77 -18.19 -3.23
N ASP A 44 5.09 -18.02 -3.20
CA ASP A 44 6.04 -19.13 -3.20
C ASP A 44 5.85 -20.03 -1.97
N TYR A 45 5.59 -19.44 -0.79
CA TYR A 45 5.27 -20.19 0.41
C TYR A 45 3.95 -20.94 0.31
N LEU A 46 2.87 -20.27 -0.14
CA LEU A 46 1.58 -20.91 -0.38
C LEU A 46 1.71 -22.12 -1.32
N PHE A 47 2.53 -22.01 -2.38
CA PHE A 47 2.82 -23.13 -3.28
C PHE A 47 3.61 -24.25 -2.61
N SER A 48 4.59 -23.94 -1.77
CA SER A 48 5.34 -24.97 -1.03
C SER A 48 4.45 -25.79 -0.09
N GLU A 49 3.33 -25.21 0.33
CA GLU A 49 2.27 -25.87 1.11
C GLU A 49 1.19 -26.53 0.23
N ASN A 50 1.41 -26.66 -1.09
CA ASN A 50 0.42 -27.20 -2.04
C ASN A 50 -0.94 -26.48 -2.02
N ALA A 51 -0.97 -25.21 -1.59
CA ALA A 51 -2.21 -24.45 -1.50
C ALA A 51 -2.72 -24.01 -2.87
N HIS A 52 -4.05 -23.93 -3.03
CA HIS A 52 -4.67 -23.27 -4.17
C HIS A 52 -4.81 -21.78 -3.89
N ILE A 53 -4.32 -20.93 -4.79
CA ILE A 53 -4.23 -19.50 -4.53
C ILE A 53 -5.27 -18.76 -5.35
N ILE A 54 -6.13 -17.98 -4.66
CA ILE A 54 -7.05 -17.02 -5.28
C ILE A 54 -6.60 -15.62 -4.88
N ILE A 55 -6.00 -14.89 -5.82
CA ILE A 55 -5.62 -13.49 -5.65
C ILE A 55 -6.85 -12.61 -5.80
N ILE A 56 -7.12 -11.78 -4.79
CA ILE A 56 -8.19 -10.78 -4.80
C ILE A 56 -7.64 -9.36 -4.59
N GLY A 57 -8.27 -8.40 -5.25
CA GLY A 57 -7.65 -7.12 -5.57
C GLY A 57 -8.65 -6.01 -5.81
N HIS A 58 -8.18 -4.78 -5.83
CA HIS A 58 -8.88 -3.71 -6.53
C HIS A 58 -7.91 -2.88 -7.35
N ILE A 59 -8.45 -2.20 -8.35
CA ILE A 59 -7.74 -1.19 -9.15
C ILE A 59 -8.61 0.06 -9.16
N ASP A 60 -8.03 1.17 -8.71
CA ASP A 60 -8.65 2.48 -8.66
C ASP A 60 -10.05 2.46 -8.01
N ARG A 61 -10.89 3.47 -8.22
CA ARG A 61 -12.21 3.62 -7.62
C ARG A 61 -13.28 3.78 -8.71
N PRO A 62 -13.64 2.68 -9.40
CA PRO A 62 -14.70 2.68 -10.40
C PRO A 62 -16.05 3.08 -9.78
N GLN A 63 -16.84 3.90 -10.48
CA GLN A 63 -18.25 4.16 -10.14
C GLN A 63 -19.16 3.01 -10.61
N THR A 64 -18.83 2.45 -11.77
CA THR A 64 -19.47 1.28 -12.37
C THR A 64 -18.38 0.35 -12.91
N ALA A 65 -18.73 -0.91 -13.14
CA ALA A 65 -17.81 -1.87 -13.75
C ALA A 65 -17.26 -1.30 -15.07
N ASN A 66 -15.94 -1.23 -15.18
CA ASN A 66 -15.24 -0.65 -16.33
C ASN A 66 -14.16 -1.63 -16.79
N PRO A 67 -14.24 -2.19 -18.01
CA PRO A 67 -13.23 -3.10 -18.54
C PRO A 67 -11.80 -2.53 -18.51
N ALA A 68 -11.65 -1.21 -18.58
CA ALA A 68 -10.35 -0.57 -18.44
C ALA A 68 -9.74 -0.82 -17.06
N LEU A 69 -10.55 -0.90 -16.00
CA LEU A 69 -10.12 -1.13 -14.62
C LEU A 69 -10.21 -2.60 -14.19
N SER A 70 -10.31 -3.52 -15.14
CA SER A 70 -10.33 -4.96 -14.85
C SER A 70 -8.97 -5.44 -14.34
N THR A 71 -8.96 -6.33 -13.35
CA THR A 71 -7.71 -6.97 -12.90
C THR A 71 -7.13 -7.90 -13.96
N ARG A 72 -7.89 -8.24 -15.00
CA ARG A 72 -7.41 -8.96 -16.18
C ARG A 72 -6.18 -8.30 -16.82
N GLN A 73 -6.08 -6.97 -16.73
CA GLN A 73 -4.93 -6.20 -17.23
C GLN A 73 -3.60 -6.59 -16.54
N LEU A 74 -3.67 -7.21 -15.37
CA LEU A 74 -2.50 -7.64 -14.60
C LEU A 74 -2.09 -9.10 -14.86
N LEU A 75 -2.78 -9.82 -15.75
CA LEU A 75 -2.47 -11.22 -16.08
C LEU A 75 -1.03 -11.39 -16.55
N ASP A 76 -0.65 -10.73 -17.64
CA ASP A 76 0.69 -10.90 -18.22
C ASP A 76 1.81 -10.46 -17.27
N PRO A 77 1.72 -9.29 -16.59
CA PRO A 77 2.67 -8.91 -15.55
C PRO A 77 2.81 -9.95 -14.43
N LEU A 78 1.69 -10.44 -13.88
CA LEU A 78 1.69 -11.42 -12.81
C LEU A 78 2.31 -12.74 -13.27
N GLN A 79 1.95 -13.26 -14.44
CA GLN A 79 2.53 -14.50 -14.97
C GLN A 79 4.04 -14.38 -15.15
N LYS A 80 4.52 -13.25 -15.69
CA LYS A 80 5.95 -12.98 -15.90
C LYS A 80 6.72 -12.94 -14.57
N ILE A 81 6.17 -12.26 -13.56
CA ILE A 81 6.82 -12.07 -12.26
C ILE A 81 6.80 -13.37 -11.44
N LEU A 82 5.65 -14.02 -11.39
CA LEU A 82 5.45 -15.21 -10.58
C LEU A 82 6.03 -16.45 -11.24
N LYS A 83 6.25 -16.43 -12.57
CA LYS A 83 6.68 -17.58 -13.38
C LYS A 83 5.73 -18.77 -13.19
N ARG A 84 4.44 -18.47 -13.22
CA ARG A 84 3.32 -19.39 -12.99
C ARG A 84 2.16 -19.01 -13.91
N THR A 85 1.34 -19.99 -14.25
CA THR A 85 0.08 -19.76 -14.96
C THR A 85 -0.90 -19.06 -14.04
N VAL A 86 -1.49 -17.97 -14.53
CA VAL A 86 -2.53 -17.22 -13.83
C VAL A 86 -3.81 -17.26 -14.66
N VAL A 87 -4.89 -17.76 -14.08
CA VAL A 87 -6.20 -17.86 -14.70
C VAL A 87 -7.10 -16.76 -14.15
N PHE A 88 -7.72 -16.00 -15.04
CA PHE A 88 -8.64 -14.93 -14.66
C PHE A 88 -10.06 -15.46 -14.42
N LYS A 89 -10.71 -14.97 -13.35
CA LYS A 89 -12.11 -15.26 -13.02
C LYS A 89 -12.90 -13.95 -12.84
N ALA A 90 -13.94 -13.79 -13.65
CA ALA A 90 -14.72 -12.56 -13.77
C ALA A 90 -15.86 -12.41 -12.74
N ASP A 91 -16.41 -13.53 -12.25
CA ASP A 91 -17.57 -13.58 -11.38
C ASP A 91 -17.45 -14.71 -10.36
N PHE A 92 -18.40 -14.83 -9.43
CA PHE A 92 -18.38 -15.88 -8.40
C PHE A 92 -18.70 -17.28 -8.97
N GLY A 93 -19.41 -17.39 -10.10
CA GLY A 93 -19.92 -18.64 -10.69
C GLY A 93 -21.00 -19.34 -9.84
N GLU A 94 -21.67 -20.35 -10.42
CA GLU A 94 -22.69 -21.18 -9.73
C GLU A 94 -22.13 -22.50 -9.14
N LYS A 95 -20.88 -22.85 -9.42
CA LYS A 95 -20.22 -24.07 -8.91
C LYS A 95 -18.83 -23.74 -8.34
N PRO A 96 -18.34 -24.51 -7.36
CA PRO A 96 -16.91 -24.52 -7.04
C PRO A 96 -16.19 -24.82 -8.35
N VAL A 97 -15.27 -23.93 -8.73
CA VAL A 97 -14.38 -24.12 -9.89
C VAL A 97 -13.80 -25.51 -9.78
N ASP A 98 -13.74 -26.28 -10.88
CA ASP A 98 -12.88 -27.46 -10.96
C ASP A 98 -11.50 -26.99 -10.53
N ILE A 99 -11.17 -27.27 -9.28
CA ILE A 99 -9.95 -26.77 -8.69
C ILE A 99 -8.85 -27.49 -9.48
N PRO A 100 -8.01 -26.77 -10.26
CA PRO A 100 -6.98 -27.42 -11.04
C PRO A 100 -6.12 -28.29 -10.11
N GLU A 101 -5.53 -29.35 -10.67
CA GLU A 101 -4.64 -30.26 -9.93
C GLU A 101 -3.77 -29.48 -8.94
N LEU A 102 -3.74 -29.93 -7.67
CA LEU A 102 -3.12 -29.23 -6.54
C LEU A 102 -1.81 -28.54 -6.93
N GLY A 103 -1.71 -27.24 -6.67
CA GLY A 103 -0.46 -26.48 -6.79
C GLY A 103 -0.02 -26.08 -8.21
N SER A 104 -0.86 -26.26 -9.25
CA SER A 104 -0.45 -25.96 -10.64
C SER A 104 -0.74 -24.53 -11.13
N GLN A 105 -1.77 -23.86 -10.61
CA GLN A 105 -2.26 -22.57 -11.15
C GLN A 105 -2.68 -21.58 -10.06
N ILE A 106 -2.62 -20.28 -10.38
CA ILE A 106 -3.13 -19.18 -9.57
C ILE A 106 -4.41 -18.66 -10.19
N THR A 107 -5.44 -18.41 -9.40
CA THR A 107 -6.63 -17.66 -9.87
C THR A 107 -6.47 -16.18 -9.54
N LEU A 108 -6.70 -15.31 -10.52
CA LEU A 108 -6.85 -13.88 -10.33
C LEU A 108 -8.32 -13.50 -10.45
N PHE A 109 -8.91 -13.01 -9.37
CA PHE A 109 -10.29 -12.56 -9.37
C PHE A 109 -10.42 -11.12 -9.88
N GLU A 110 -11.57 -10.82 -10.46
CA GLU A 110 -11.92 -9.49 -10.94
C GLU A 110 -11.86 -8.42 -9.83
N ASN A 111 -11.71 -7.17 -10.25
CA ASN A 111 -11.67 -5.99 -9.40
C ASN A 111 -12.84 -5.96 -8.43
N LEU A 112 -12.54 -6.14 -7.14
CA LEU A 112 -13.55 -6.24 -6.10
C LEU A 112 -14.43 -4.98 -6.01
N ARG A 113 -13.93 -3.81 -6.42
CA ARG A 113 -14.71 -2.56 -6.43
C ARG A 113 -15.76 -2.49 -7.53
N PHE A 114 -15.85 -3.48 -8.42
CA PHE A 114 -17.01 -3.62 -9.30
C PHE A 114 -18.26 -4.05 -8.54
N TRP A 115 -18.11 -4.58 -7.32
CA TRP A 115 -19.21 -4.84 -6.41
C TRP A 115 -19.28 -3.74 -5.34
N PRO A 116 -20.41 -3.00 -5.22
CA PRO A 116 -20.56 -1.96 -4.20
C PRO A 116 -20.32 -2.44 -2.77
N GLY A 117 -20.62 -3.72 -2.51
CA GLY A 117 -20.40 -4.36 -1.21
C GLY A 117 -18.96 -4.33 -0.72
N GLU A 118 -17.97 -4.26 -1.61
CA GLU A 118 -16.55 -4.15 -1.23
C GLU A 118 -16.30 -2.87 -0.44
N MET A 119 -16.73 -1.72 -0.97
CA MET A 119 -16.50 -0.42 -0.33
C MET A 119 -17.45 -0.16 0.84
N ALA A 120 -18.62 -0.80 0.84
CA ALA A 120 -19.61 -0.71 1.92
C ALA A 120 -19.30 -1.61 3.13
N ASN A 121 -18.22 -2.41 3.07
CA ASN A 121 -17.93 -3.45 4.07
C ASN A 121 -19.11 -4.41 4.28
N ASP A 122 -19.78 -4.76 3.18
CA ASP A 122 -21.01 -5.52 3.22
C ASP A 122 -20.77 -6.96 3.67
N GLY A 123 -21.58 -7.42 4.63
CA GLY A 123 -21.43 -8.74 5.24
C GLY A 123 -21.80 -9.89 4.29
N GLU A 124 -22.79 -9.69 3.42
CA GLU A 124 -23.17 -10.68 2.42
C GLU A 124 -22.07 -10.85 1.37
N PHE A 125 -21.49 -9.74 0.90
CA PHE A 125 -20.37 -9.76 -0.01
C PHE A 125 -19.12 -10.38 0.60
N ALA A 126 -18.78 -10.04 1.86
CA ALA A 126 -17.70 -10.70 2.59
C ALA A 126 -17.93 -12.22 2.72
N THR A 127 -19.18 -12.64 2.96
CA THR A 127 -19.55 -14.07 3.02
C THR A 127 -19.36 -14.76 1.68
N LYS A 128 -19.77 -14.13 0.57
CA LYS A 128 -19.54 -14.66 -0.79
C LYS A 128 -18.05 -14.85 -1.10
N LEU A 129 -17.21 -13.89 -0.71
CA LEU A 129 -15.75 -14.02 -0.84
C LEU A 129 -15.19 -15.14 0.04
N ALA A 130 -15.64 -15.22 1.30
CA ALA A 130 -15.18 -16.23 2.24
C ALA A 130 -15.51 -17.66 1.77
N GLN A 131 -16.65 -17.87 1.12
CA GLN A 131 -17.07 -19.17 0.56
C GLN A 131 -16.13 -19.70 -0.53
N MET A 132 -15.28 -18.86 -1.12
CA MET A 132 -14.33 -19.27 -2.16
C MET A 132 -13.08 -19.98 -1.61
N ALA A 133 -12.83 -19.91 -0.30
CA ALA A 133 -11.57 -20.35 0.30
C ALA A 133 -11.75 -20.94 1.71
N GLN A 134 -10.69 -21.54 2.24
CA GLN A 134 -10.64 -22.13 3.58
C GLN A 134 -9.74 -21.32 4.54
N ALA A 135 -8.91 -20.42 3.99
CA ALA A 135 -8.09 -19.50 4.75
C ALA A 135 -7.92 -18.18 3.99
N TYR A 136 -7.55 -17.13 4.72
CA TYR A 136 -7.35 -15.78 4.21
C TYR A 136 -5.95 -15.27 4.57
N VAL A 137 -5.27 -14.66 3.61
CA VAL A 137 -3.98 -14.02 3.80
C VAL A 137 -4.07 -12.59 3.30
N ASN A 138 -3.75 -11.62 4.16
CA ASN A 138 -3.64 -10.23 3.75
C ASN A 138 -2.19 -9.87 3.48
N ASP A 139 -1.88 -9.51 2.23
CA ASP A 139 -0.56 -9.02 1.81
C ASP A 139 -0.64 -7.63 1.15
N ALA A 140 -1.72 -6.89 1.46
CA ALA A 140 -2.04 -5.59 0.88
C ALA A 140 -1.87 -4.46 1.91
N PHE A 141 -0.62 -4.21 2.35
CA PHE A 141 -0.31 -3.19 3.36
C PHE A 141 -0.87 -1.80 3.02
N GLY A 142 -0.68 -1.35 1.78
CA GLY A 142 -1.21 -0.08 1.28
C GLY A 142 -2.74 0.04 1.35
N ASN A 143 -3.46 -1.04 1.60
CA ASN A 143 -4.91 -1.06 1.74
C ASN A 143 -5.40 -1.23 3.19
N CYS A 144 -4.52 -1.51 4.16
CA CYS A 144 -4.88 -1.80 5.55
C CYS A 144 -5.61 -0.66 6.27
N HIS A 145 -5.48 0.58 5.81
CA HIS A 145 -6.20 1.73 6.36
C HIS A 145 -7.67 1.84 5.87
N ARG A 146 -8.14 0.90 5.03
CA ARG A 146 -9.49 0.90 4.46
C ARG A 146 -10.39 -0.14 5.14
N GLU A 147 -11.58 0.29 5.52
CA GLU A 147 -12.61 -0.56 6.11
C GLU A 147 -13.44 -1.28 5.03
N HIS A 148 -12.80 -2.03 4.14
CA HIS A 148 -13.50 -2.74 3.07
C HIS A 148 -13.89 -4.17 3.46
N ALA A 149 -14.85 -4.76 2.75
CA ALA A 149 -15.30 -6.13 2.98
C ALA A 149 -14.15 -7.14 2.89
N SER A 150 -13.31 -7.03 1.86
CA SER A 150 -12.14 -7.88 1.66
C SER A 150 -11.00 -7.67 2.67
N MET A 151 -11.01 -6.55 3.41
CA MET A 151 -9.97 -6.18 4.38
C MET A 151 -10.38 -6.45 5.83
N VAL A 152 -11.67 -6.30 6.15
CA VAL A 152 -12.22 -6.36 7.51
C VAL A 152 -13.28 -7.45 7.65
N GLY A 153 -14.15 -7.61 6.66
CA GLY A 153 -15.23 -8.60 6.68
C GLY A 153 -14.71 -10.03 6.57
N VAL A 154 -14.00 -10.34 5.48
CA VAL A 154 -13.47 -11.69 5.20
C VAL A 154 -12.59 -12.26 6.33
N PRO A 155 -11.61 -11.53 6.91
CA PRO A 155 -10.75 -12.10 7.96
C PRO A 155 -11.49 -12.42 9.27
N LYS A 156 -12.74 -11.97 9.45
CA LYS A 156 -13.61 -12.38 10.57
C LYS A 156 -14.30 -13.71 10.32
N LEU A 157 -14.42 -14.12 9.05
CA LEU A 157 -15.13 -15.32 8.61
C LEU A 157 -14.20 -16.51 8.36
N LEU A 158 -12.93 -16.25 8.05
CA LEU A 158 -11.92 -17.28 7.78
C LEU A 158 -10.74 -17.19 8.75
N PRO A 159 -10.03 -18.31 9.02
CA PRO A 159 -8.70 -18.25 9.60
C PRO A 159 -7.81 -17.30 8.80
N SER A 160 -7.27 -16.28 9.46
CA SER A 160 -6.60 -15.15 8.81
C SER A 160 -5.19 -14.90 9.35
N ALA A 161 -4.29 -14.52 8.44
CA ALA A 161 -2.92 -14.11 8.75
C ALA A 161 -2.44 -12.99 7.82
N GLY A 162 -1.31 -12.37 8.19
CA GLY A 162 -0.56 -11.49 7.30
C GLY A 162 0.37 -12.29 6.38
N GLY A 163 0.48 -11.84 5.13
CA GLY A 163 1.53 -12.26 4.21
C GLY A 163 2.87 -11.60 4.56
N PHE A 164 3.94 -12.00 3.89
CA PHE A 164 5.28 -11.55 4.23
C PHE A 164 5.53 -10.08 3.94
N HIS A 165 4.93 -9.52 2.88
CA HIS A 165 5.09 -8.09 2.59
C HIS A 165 4.37 -7.26 3.65
N LEU A 166 3.14 -7.63 4.01
CA LEU A 166 2.42 -6.97 5.11
C LEU A 166 3.21 -7.05 6.43
N GLU A 167 3.77 -8.23 6.73
CA GLU A 167 4.58 -8.41 7.94
C GLU A 167 5.85 -7.53 7.94
N SER A 168 6.58 -7.48 6.82
CA SER A 168 7.78 -6.62 6.68
C SER A 168 7.44 -5.16 6.94
N GLU A 169 6.41 -4.64 6.27
CA GLU A 169 5.96 -3.24 6.40
C GLU A 169 5.58 -2.91 7.85
N VAL A 170 4.80 -3.78 8.49
CA VAL A 170 4.39 -3.58 9.89
C VAL A 170 5.61 -3.62 10.83
N ASN A 171 6.55 -4.54 10.61
CA ASN A 171 7.75 -4.66 11.44
C ASN A 171 8.67 -3.44 11.29
N GLU A 172 8.91 -2.98 10.06
CA GLU A 172 9.73 -1.80 9.78
C GLU A 172 9.13 -0.55 10.42
N LEU A 173 7.84 -0.30 10.22
CA LEU A 173 7.15 0.85 10.82
C LEU A 173 7.10 0.75 12.34
N THR A 174 6.89 -0.45 12.89
CA THR A 174 6.90 -0.67 14.34
C THR A 174 8.28 -0.38 14.94
N ALA A 175 9.35 -0.78 14.27
CA ALA A 175 10.71 -0.49 14.71
C ALA A 175 10.99 1.02 14.74
N ILE A 176 10.57 1.74 13.70
CA ILE A 176 10.68 3.20 13.61
C ILE A 176 9.90 3.89 14.74
N ILE A 177 8.66 3.44 15.01
CA ILE A 177 7.78 4.09 16.01
C ILE A 177 8.23 3.78 17.45
N ARG A 178 8.70 2.56 17.73
CA ARG A 178 9.00 2.13 19.12
C ARG A 178 10.40 2.52 19.59
N ALA A 179 11.39 2.44 18.72
CA ALA A 179 12.79 2.69 19.06
C ALA A 179 13.56 3.27 17.87
N PRO A 180 13.23 4.51 17.45
CA PRO A 180 13.92 5.15 16.34
C PRO A 180 15.41 5.34 16.65
N LYS A 181 16.25 5.24 15.62
CA LYS A 181 17.68 5.57 15.75
C LYS A 181 17.83 7.08 15.69
N HIS A 182 18.40 7.67 16.74
CA HIS A 182 18.63 9.10 16.83
C HIS A 182 20.03 9.50 16.31
N PRO A 183 20.19 10.66 15.64
CA PRO A 183 19.12 11.62 15.33
C PRO A 183 18.12 11.11 14.28
N PHE A 184 16.83 11.19 14.58
CA PHE A 184 15.71 10.84 13.72
C PHE A 184 15.16 12.11 13.09
N VAL A 185 15.27 12.20 11.76
CA VAL A 185 14.72 13.30 10.97
C VAL A 185 13.52 12.80 10.17
N ALA A 186 12.37 13.44 10.34
CA ALA A 186 11.21 13.23 9.48
C ALA A 186 11.11 14.33 8.43
N ILE A 187 10.72 14.00 7.21
CA ILE A 187 10.49 14.94 6.12
C ILE A 187 9.04 14.80 5.67
N VAL A 188 8.28 15.89 5.68
CA VAL A 188 6.85 15.91 5.34
C VAL A 188 6.60 16.93 4.25
N GLY A 189 6.15 16.44 3.10
CA GLY A 189 5.74 17.25 1.96
C GLY A 189 4.26 17.12 1.63
N GLY A 190 3.87 17.65 0.48
CA GLY A 190 2.49 17.62 -0.03
C GLY A 190 1.80 18.98 -0.04
N ALA A 191 0.47 18.96 -0.18
CA ALA A 191 -0.29 20.16 -0.57
C ALA A 191 -1.21 20.77 0.50
N LYS A 192 -1.68 19.97 1.47
CA LYS A 192 -2.72 20.39 2.44
C LYS A 192 -2.30 20.07 3.87
N ILE A 193 -2.24 21.07 4.74
CA ILE A 193 -1.83 20.89 6.14
C ILE A 193 -2.86 20.09 6.94
N ALA A 194 -4.16 20.24 6.65
CA ALA A 194 -5.22 19.54 7.37
C ALA A 194 -5.06 18.01 7.33
N THR A 195 -4.50 17.45 6.26
CA THR A 195 -4.27 16.00 6.13
C THR A 195 -2.92 15.55 6.68
N LYS A 196 -1.99 16.49 6.93
CA LYS A 196 -0.61 16.22 7.36
C LYS A 196 -0.35 16.58 8.81
N LEU A 197 -1.13 17.48 9.40
CA LEU A 197 -0.94 17.95 10.77
C LEU A 197 -0.95 16.80 11.80
N PRO A 198 -1.90 15.84 11.77
CA PRO A 198 -1.85 14.72 12.72
C PRO A 198 -0.59 13.85 12.56
N VAL A 199 -0.05 13.76 11.35
CA VAL A 199 1.20 13.02 11.09
C VAL A 199 2.39 13.79 11.67
N ILE A 200 2.47 15.10 11.42
CA ILE A 200 3.51 15.98 11.97
C ILE A 200 3.49 15.95 13.50
N GLU A 201 2.33 16.11 14.12
CA GLU A 201 2.18 16.10 15.59
C GLU A 201 2.59 14.76 16.21
N ASN A 202 2.30 13.64 15.56
CA ASN A 202 2.70 12.33 16.06
C ASN A 202 4.19 12.06 15.86
N LEU A 203 4.75 12.43 14.71
CA LEU A 203 6.19 12.30 14.48
C LEU A 203 6.99 13.24 15.39
N ALA A 204 6.45 14.40 15.74
CA ALA A 204 7.16 15.40 16.58
C ALA A 204 7.46 14.89 17.98
N LYS A 205 6.70 13.90 18.45
CA LYS A 205 6.89 13.24 19.74
C LYS A 205 8.10 12.32 19.78
N ILE A 206 8.59 11.86 18.62
CA ILE A 206 9.63 10.84 18.51
C ILE A 206 10.82 11.24 17.62
N ALA A 207 10.64 12.20 16.71
CA ALA A 207 11.69 12.72 15.85
C ALA A 207 12.45 13.86 16.54
N ASP A 208 13.76 13.95 16.29
CA ASP A 208 14.57 15.08 16.73
C ASP A 208 14.28 16.32 15.88
N TYR A 209 13.99 16.13 14.60
CA TYR A 209 13.65 17.21 13.67
C TYR A 209 12.55 16.77 12.69
N ILE A 210 11.66 17.69 12.34
CA ILE A 210 10.72 17.54 11.23
C ILE A 210 10.97 18.64 10.22
N LEU A 211 11.23 18.26 8.97
CA LEU A 211 11.43 19.15 7.85
C LEU A 211 10.14 19.21 7.02
N VAL A 212 9.55 20.40 6.87
CA VAL A 212 8.26 20.58 6.18
C VAL A 212 8.46 21.36 4.88
N GLY A 213 8.06 20.78 3.75
CA GLY A 213 8.11 21.42 2.42
C GLY A 213 6.84 21.16 1.59
N GLY A 214 6.95 21.25 0.26
CA GLY A 214 5.79 21.20 -0.64
C GLY A 214 4.99 22.51 -0.58
N MET A 215 3.66 22.45 -0.74
CA MET A 215 2.82 23.65 -0.52
C MET A 215 2.45 23.86 0.95
N LEU A 216 2.88 22.98 1.86
CA LEU A 216 2.57 23.08 3.28
C LEU A 216 3.02 24.41 3.91
N PRO A 217 4.18 25.00 3.60
CA PRO A 217 4.56 26.31 4.15
C PRO A 217 3.52 27.41 3.89
N ILE A 218 2.93 27.44 2.70
CA ILE A 218 1.87 28.38 2.33
C ILE A 218 0.62 28.12 3.17
N ASP A 219 0.21 26.86 3.25
CA ASP A 219 -1.03 26.47 3.93
C ASP A 219 -0.91 26.67 5.46
N ILE A 220 0.27 26.43 6.04
CA ILE A 220 0.59 26.72 7.45
C ILE A 220 0.46 28.21 7.72
N ALA A 221 1.08 29.06 6.88
CA ALA A 221 1.03 30.52 7.04
C ALA A 221 -0.40 31.06 6.91
N LYS A 222 -1.14 30.57 5.90
CA LYS A 222 -2.54 30.97 5.64
C LYS A 222 -3.47 30.63 6.80
N ASN A 223 -3.31 29.45 7.39
CA ASN A 223 -4.18 28.96 8.47
C ASN A 223 -3.64 29.28 9.87
N GLN A 224 -2.51 29.99 9.99
CA GLN A 224 -1.86 30.35 11.26
C GLN A 224 -1.69 29.14 12.21
N VAL A 225 -1.29 28.00 11.63
CA VAL A 225 -1.16 26.74 12.38
C VAL A 225 0.04 26.82 13.30
N ARG A 226 -0.18 26.53 14.59
CA ARG A 226 0.90 26.37 15.56
C ARG A 226 1.55 25.00 15.39
N LEU A 227 2.87 24.97 15.25
CA LEU A 227 3.65 23.75 15.09
C LEU A 227 4.51 23.47 16.34
N PRO A 228 4.89 22.21 16.58
CA PRO A 228 5.89 21.86 17.58
C PRO A 228 7.26 22.51 17.32
N ASP A 229 8.05 22.70 18.38
CA ASP A 229 9.31 23.45 18.32
C ASP A 229 10.40 22.79 17.46
N ASN A 230 10.35 21.46 17.32
CA ASN A 230 11.27 20.68 16.48
C ASN A 230 10.87 20.64 15.00
N VAL A 231 9.88 21.45 14.58
CA VAL A 231 9.47 21.57 13.17
C VAL A 231 10.16 22.73 12.48
N ILE A 232 10.85 22.43 11.38
CA ILE A 232 11.52 23.38 10.50
C ILE A 232 10.71 23.47 9.21
N VAL A 233 10.03 24.59 9.02
CA VAL A 233 9.28 24.88 7.78
C VAL A 233 10.23 25.49 6.76
N GLY A 234 10.29 24.87 5.58
CA GLY A 234 11.07 25.36 4.45
C GLY A 234 10.44 26.60 3.81
N LYS A 235 11.30 27.49 3.30
CA LYS A 235 10.90 28.58 2.40
C LYS A 235 10.76 28.04 0.98
N LEU A 236 9.81 28.58 0.23
CA LEU A 236 9.59 28.22 -1.16
C LEU A 236 10.26 29.20 -2.12
N THR A 237 10.36 28.80 -3.38
CA THR A 237 10.68 29.69 -4.51
C THR A 237 9.64 30.81 -4.63
N GLU A 238 9.96 31.88 -5.37
CA GLU A 238 9.06 33.03 -5.54
C GLU A 238 7.70 32.66 -6.15
N ASP A 239 7.67 31.68 -7.05
CA ASP A 239 6.46 31.14 -7.65
C ASP A 239 5.71 30.13 -6.77
N ASN A 240 6.27 29.81 -5.59
CA ASN A 240 5.76 28.86 -4.60
C ASN A 240 5.57 27.42 -5.12
N ARG A 241 6.34 27.01 -6.13
CA ARG A 241 6.21 25.69 -6.77
C ARG A 241 7.25 24.67 -6.32
N ASP A 242 8.33 25.12 -5.68
CA ASP A 242 9.38 24.26 -5.14
C ASP A 242 9.99 24.82 -3.84
N LEU A 243 10.79 24.01 -3.18
CA LEU A 243 11.62 24.42 -2.06
C LEU A 243 12.74 25.36 -2.54
N SER A 244 13.00 26.45 -1.81
CA SER A 244 14.08 27.38 -2.16
C SER A 244 15.46 26.74 -1.97
N SER A 245 16.47 27.15 -2.73
CA SER A 245 17.84 26.63 -2.58
C SER A 245 18.42 26.86 -1.17
N GLU A 246 18.07 27.97 -0.51
CA GLU A 246 18.43 28.21 0.90
C GLU A 246 17.86 27.11 1.82
N SER A 247 16.60 26.76 1.62
CA SER A 247 15.93 25.73 2.42
C SER A 247 16.43 24.33 2.11
N VAL A 248 16.77 24.06 0.85
CA VAL A 248 17.43 22.81 0.43
C VAL A 248 18.76 22.63 1.18
N GLU A 249 19.63 23.63 1.20
CA GLU A 249 20.91 23.53 1.92
C GLU A 249 20.69 23.36 3.43
N LYS A 250 19.76 24.10 4.03
CA LYS A 250 19.41 23.92 5.45
C LYS A 250 18.88 22.51 5.74
N PHE A 251 18.02 21.97 4.88
CA PHE A 251 17.50 20.60 5.03
C PHE A 251 18.63 19.58 4.91
N LYS A 252 19.55 19.76 3.95
CA LYS A 252 20.72 18.89 3.78
C LYS A 252 21.62 18.88 5.01
N GLU A 253 21.85 20.02 5.66
CA GLU A 253 22.63 20.09 6.90
C GLU A 253 22.00 19.25 8.01
N VAL A 254 20.69 19.36 8.22
CA VAL A 254 19.97 18.57 9.22
C VAL A 254 19.98 17.08 8.87
N ILE A 255 19.68 16.73 7.62
CA ILE A 255 19.63 15.34 7.14
C ILE A 255 20.99 14.64 7.27
N LYS A 256 22.11 15.34 7.03
CA LYS A 256 23.47 14.76 7.19
C LYS A 256 23.76 14.27 8.60
N THR A 257 23.07 14.80 9.61
CA THR A 257 23.23 14.35 11.01
C THR A 257 22.38 13.12 11.35
N ALA A 258 21.43 12.77 10.47
CA ALA A 258 20.43 11.76 10.74
C ALA A 258 21.01 10.34 10.75
N ARG A 259 20.62 9.55 11.75
CA ARG A 259 20.81 8.10 11.78
C ARG A 259 19.57 7.34 11.29
N LEU A 260 18.44 8.04 11.19
CA LEU A 260 17.20 7.57 10.57
C LEU A 260 16.52 8.74 9.86
N VAL A 261 16.08 8.51 8.62
CA VAL A 261 15.25 9.45 7.86
C VAL A 261 13.96 8.75 7.46
N VAL A 262 12.82 9.41 7.74
CA VAL A 262 11.51 9.00 7.21
C VAL A 262 10.97 10.13 6.37
N TRP A 263 10.67 9.87 5.10
CA TRP A 263 10.22 10.89 4.17
C TRP A 263 8.87 10.54 3.56
N ASN A 264 7.89 11.44 3.71
CA ASN A 264 6.57 11.31 3.14
C ASN A 264 6.15 12.56 2.36
N GLY A 265 6.19 12.48 1.04
CA GLY A 265 5.64 13.47 0.12
C GLY A 265 6.69 14.39 -0.50
N PRO A 266 6.50 14.81 -1.76
CA PRO A 266 7.46 15.64 -2.49
C PRO A 266 7.56 17.05 -1.89
N LEU A 267 8.70 17.71 -2.13
CA LEU A 267 8.97 19.06 -1.65
C LEU A 267 8.64 20.16 -2.68
N GLY A 268 8.29 19.76 -3.91
CA GLY A 268 7.84 20.63 -5.00
C GLY A 268 6.87 19.94 -5.95
N LEU A 269 6.37 20.67 -6.95
CA LEU A 269 5.53 20.15 -8.04
C LEU A 269 6.37 19.37 -9.06
N TYR A 270 7.00 18.28 -8.62
CA TYR A 270 8.02 17.55 -9.37
C TYR A 270 7.54 17.04 -10.73
N GLU A 271 6.26 16.70 -10.85
CA GLU A 271 5.61 16.25 -12.09
C GLU A 271 5.55 17.36 -13.16
N GLN A 272 5.64 18.62 -12.74
CA GLN A 272 5.65 19.80 -13.62
C GLN A 272 7.05 20.38 -13.82
N GLY A 273 8.10 19.64 -13.43
CA GLY A 273 9.50 20.06 -13.56
C GLY A 273 10.07 20.83 -12.37
N TYR A 274 9.28 21.07 -11.32
CA TYR A 274 9.72 21.71 -10.07
C TYR A 274 10.26 20.65 -9.11
N ASN A 275 11.41 20.10 -9.47
CA ASN A 275 11.98 18.91 -8.86
C ASN A 275 13.25 19.19 -8.04
N HIS A 276 13.76 20.42 -8.00
CA HIS A 276 15.02 20.75 -7.33
C HIS A 276 14.97 20.52 -5.82
N GLY A 277 13.82 20.80 -5.18
CA GLY A 277 13.64 20.48 -3.77
C GLY A 277 13.49 18.98 -3.50
N THR A 278 13.01 18.22 -4.48
CA THR A 278 12.68 16.80 -4.33
C THR A 278 13.82 15.87 -4.76
N LEU A 279 14.66 16.26 -5.73
CA LEU A 279 15.78 15.43 -6.23
C LEU A 279 17.11 15.88 -5.64
#